data_AF-A0A952UI33-F1
#
_entry.id   AF-A0A952UI33-F1
#
_cell.length_a   1.000
_cell.length_b   1.000
_cell.length_c   1.000
_cell.angle_alpha   90.00
_cell.angle_beta   90.00
_cell.angle_gamma   90.00
#
_symmetry.space_group_name_H-M   'P 1'
#
loop_
_entity.id
_entity.type
_entity.pdbx_description
1 polymer ?
#
loop_
_entity_poly.entity_id
_entity_poly.type
_entity_poly.pdbx_seq_one_letter_code
_entity_poly.pdbx_strand_id
1 'polypeptide(L)'
;MSKRVTRRIVLLDASRSAVVHADPAWEEEHWLYHRCPECSLWRDDVRQTAIDTILVREPKWLIATTGLFDVVYKPLADVVLPYGKGVLSGTCRLGRTGKLLKDWVTIYSRREDMLVTQRGRYARHRQCPECGAMVQKNGWAHPAVVERDLGKRWLYLDRGSLLFADVRLVEKERLAERFPKLKFYPIPVLAESLSGEVLPGDPEWTGTFKELRLPTPPKSKPEKGIGLWL
;
A
#
# COMPACT_ATOMS: atom_id res chain seq x y z
N MET A 1 3.22 20.07 -29.52
CA MET A 1 2.42 19.32 -28.53
C MET A 1 3.29 18.20 -27.95
N SER A 2 3.71 18.32 -26.69
CA SER A 2 4.50 17.27 -26.03
C SER A 2 3.63 16.02 -25.88
N LYS A 3 4.08 14.87 -26.40
CA LYS A 3 3.42 13.57 -26.14
C LYS A 3 3.43 13.37 -24.62
N ARG A 4 2.26 13.46 -23.96
CA ARG A 4 2.12 13.06 -22.55
C ARG A 4 2.60 11.62 -22.46
N VAL A 5 3.74 11.40 -21.81
CA VAL A 5 4.21 10.06 -21.51
C VAL A 5 3.32 9.55 -20.39
N THR A 6 2.32 8.75 -20.72
CA THR A 6 1.49 8.07 -19.72
C THR A 6 2.40 7.24 -18.83
N ARG A 7 2.52 7.61 -17.57
CA ARG A 7 3.33 6.86 -16.61
C ARG A 7 2.74 5.46 -16.43
N ARG A 8 3.62 4.47 -16.32
CA ARG A 8 3.25 3.08 -16.04
C ARG A 8 3.72 2.72 -14.64
N ILE A 9 2.79 2.28 -13.82
CA ILE A 9 3.04 1.84 -12.44
C ILE A 9 2.75 0.34 -12.34
N VAL A 10 3.58 -0.35 -11.57
CA VAL A 10 3.39 -1.76 -11.23
C VAL A 10 3.41 -1.92 -9.71
N LEU A 11 2.56 -2.80 -9.18
CA LEU A 11 2.70 -3.33 -7.84
C LEU A 11 3.79 -4.39 -7.84
N LEU A 12 4.76 -4.24 -6.94
CA LEU A 12 5.79 -5.24 -6.64
C LEU A 12 5.25 -6.19 -5.59
N ASP A 13 5.22 -7.48 -5.90
CA ASP A 13 4.74 -8.51 -4.97
C ASP A 13 5.54 -9.80 -5.19
N ALA A 14 5.70 -10.62 -4.16
CA ALA A 14 6.38 -11.91 -4.25
C ALA A 14 5.41 -13.09 -4.29
N SER A 15 4.18 -12.98 -3.76
CA SER A 15 3.09 -13.98 -3.91
C SER A 15 1.82 -13.59 -3.10
N ARG A 16 0.63 -13.92 -3.63
CA ARG A 16 -0.67 -13.81 -2.92
C ARG A 16 -0.78 -14.60 -1.59
N SER A 17 0.19 -15.47 -1.29
CA SER A 17 0.25 -16.30 -0.08
C SER A 17 1.43 -15.97 0.82
N ALA A 18 2.14 -14.85 0.58
CA ALA A 18 3.31 -14.45 1.35
C ALA A 18 2.91 -13.75 2.67
N VAL A 19 2.12 -14.43 3.49
CA VAL A 19 1.72 -13.92 4.82
C VAL A 19 2.73 -14.34 5.87
N VAL A 20 3.22 -13.37 6.64
CA VAL A 20 4.00 -13.58 7.85
C VAL A 20 3.26 -12.95 9.03
N HIS A 21 3.29 -13.58 10.19
CA HIS A 21 2.59 -13.06 11.36
C HIS A 21 3.57 -12.31 12.25
N ALA A 22 3.15 -11.12 12.70
CA ALA A 22 3.78 -10.45 13.81
C ALA A 22 3.46 -11.20 15.11
N ASP A 23 4.28 -10.98 16.14
CA ASP A 23 3.96 -11.43 17.48
C ASP A 23 2.65 -10.78 17.96
N PRO A 24 1.66 -11.54 18.46
CA PRO A 24 0.34 -10.99 18.77
C PRO A 24 0.35 -9.87 19.80
N ALA A 25 1.22 -9.94 20.82
CA ALA A 25 1.29 -8.91 21.86
C ALA A 25 1.88 -7.61 21.29
N TRP A 26 2.93 -7.75 20.46
CA TRP A 26 3.48 -6.62 19.71
C TRP A 26 2.45 -6.01 18.76
N GLU A 27 1.68 -6.84 18.05
CA GLU A 27 0.67 -6.41 17.09
C GLU A 27 -0.48 -5.64 17.75
N GLU A 28 -0.99 -6.15 18.87
CA GLU A 28 -2.04 -5.50 19.66
C GLU A 28 -1.57 -4.13 20.18
N GLU A 29 -0.38 -4.08 20.77
CA GLU A 29 0.22 -2.83 21.26
C GLU A 29 0.36 -1.83 20.10
N HIS A 30 0.95 -2.26 19.00
CA HIS A 30 1.18 -1.40 17.84
C HIS A 30 -0.13 -0.89 17.23
N TRP A 31 -1.16 -1.73 17.18
CA TRP A 31 -2.48 -1.35 16.69
C TRP A 31 -3.10 -0.26 17.57
N LEU A 32 -3.11 -0.45 18.89
CA LEU A 32 -3.70 0.49 19.85
C LEU A 32 -3.06 1.88 19.75
N TYR A 33 -1.74 1.95 19.58
CA TYR A 33 -1.03 3.22 19.53
C TYR A 33 -1.08 3.90 18.17
N HIS A 34 -1.08 3.16 17.07
CA HIS A 34 -0.84 3.76 15.75
C HIS A 34 -2.03 3.73 14.80
N ARG A 35 -3.09 2.97 15.09
CA ARG A 35 -4.22 2.78 14.18
C ARG A 35 -5.48 3.43 14.73
N CYS A 36 -6.30 3.96 13.84
CA CYS A 36 -7.61 4.49 14.17
C CYS A 36 -8.55 3.32 14.47
N PRO A 37 -9.23 3.29 15.63
CA PRO A 37 -10.09 2.16 16.01
C PRO A 37 -11.27 1.96 15.06
N GLU A 38 -11.77 3.03 14.44
CA GLU A 38 -12.95 2.98 13.56
C GLU A 38 -12.63 2.53 12.14
N CYS A 39 -11.53 3.02 11.57
CA CYS A 39 -11.23 2.77 10.15
C CYS A 39 -9.94 1.99 9.91
N SER A 40 -9.25 1.61 10.99
CA SER A 40 -7.99 0.89 10.95
C SER A 40 -6.90 1.61 10.16
N LEU A 41 -7.03 2.87 9.73
CA LEU A 41 -5.91 3.58 9.09
C LEU A 41 -4.91 4.07 10.12
N TRP A 42 -3.68 4.35 9.68
CA TRP A 42 -2.69 5.05 10.49
C TRP A 42 -3.24 6.38 11.01
N ARG A 43 -3.02 6.62 12.30
CA ARG A 43 -3.37 7.86 12.99
C ARG A 43 -2.49 9.02 12.54
N ASP A 44 -3.08 10.21 12.49
CA ASP A 44 -2.42 11.44 12.02
C ASP A 44 -1.72 12.20 13.13
N ASP A 45 -2.23 12.04 14.35
CA ASP A 45 -1.68 12.63 15.56
C ASP A 45 -0.46 11.87 16.07
N VAL A 46 -0.14 10.72 15.48
CA VAL A 46 0.99 9.88 15.88
C VAL A 46 2.12 10.06 14.88
N ARG A 47 3.28 10.50 15.39
CA ARG A 47 4.49 10.62 14.57
C ARG A 47 4.86 9.25 14.00
N GLN A 48 4.92 9.17 12.69
CA GLN A 48 5.32 7.96 11.99
C GLN A 48 6.83 7.77 12.06
N THR A 49 7.25 6.63 12.61
CA THR A 49 8.64 6.20 12.76
C THR A 49 8.87 4.89 12.01
N ALA A 50 10.14 4.47 11.91
CA ALA A 50 10.44 3.12 11.46
C ALA A 50 9.72 2.09 12.35
N ILE A 51 9.27 0.99 11.74
CA ILE A 51 8.51 -0.06 12.43
C ILE A 51 9.46 -1.19 12.79
N ASP A 52 9.95 -1.21 14.02
CA ASP A 52 10.72 -2.36 14.53
C ASP A 52 9.74 -3.46 14.96
N THR A 53 9.71 -4.57 14.22
CA THR A 53 8.73 -5.64 14.41
C THR A 53 9.31 -6.90 15.03
N ILE A 54 8.46 -7.59 15.77
CA ILE A 54 8.68 -8.96 16.23
C ILE A 54 7.82 -9.88 15.36
N LEU A 55 8.45 -10.84 14.68
CA LEU A 55 7.81 -11.84 13.84
C LEU A 55 7.76 -13.20 14.55
N VAL A 56 6.70 -13.96 14.29
CA VAL A 56 6.55 -15.33 14.80
C VAL A 56 7.52 -16.29 14.09
N ARG A 57 7.80 -16.04 12.81
CA ARG A 57 8.66 -16.87 11.96
C ARG A 57 9.39 -16.02 10.91
N GLU A 58 10.44 -16.59 10.36
CA GLU A 58 11.18 -15.95 9.27
C GLU A 58 10.34 -15.93 7.97
N PRO A 59 10.31 -14.81 7.23
CA PRO A 59 9.64 -14.75 5.93
C PRO A 59 10.29 -15.68 4.90
N LYS A 60 9.49 -16.16 3.93
CA LYS A 60 9.96 -17.09 2.88
C LYS A 60 10.08 -16.45 1.49
N TRP A 61 9.58 -15.23 1.33
CA TRP A 61 9.36 -14.56 0.05
C TRP A 61 9.94 -13.15 0.08
N LEU A 62 10.42 -12.66 -1.06
CA LEU A 62 11.10 -11.36 -1.18
C LEU A 62 10.32 -10.18 -0.57
N ILE A 63 8.99 -10.27 -0.60
CA ILE A 63 8.06 -9.37 0.05
C ILE A 63 7.04 -10.27 0.77
N ALA A 64 6.81 -10.02 2.05
CA ALA A 64 5.79 -10.69 2.83
C ALA A 64 4.99 -9.64 3.60
N THR A 65 3.68 -9.83 3.69
CA THR A 65 2.81 -8.88 4.40
C THR A 65 2.42 -9.43 5.77
N THR A 66 2.36 -8.54 6.77
CA THR A 66 1.75 -8.84 8.08
C THR A 66 0.26 -8.54 8.11
N GLY A 67 -0.30 -7.95 7.05
CA GLY A 67 -1.62 -7.33 7.06
C GLY A 67 -1.60 -5.88 7.57
N LEU A 68 -0.54 -5.47 8.28
CA LEU A 68 -0.34 -4.09 8.74
C LEU A 68 0.72 -3.34 7.91
N PHE A 69 1.79 -4.04 7.55
CA PHE A 69 2.91 -3.52 6.79
C PHE A 69 3.63 -4.65 6.03
N ASP A 70 4.49 -4.27 5.10
CA ASP A 70 5.30 -5.21 4.34
C ASP A 70 6.69 -5.38 4.99
N VAL A 71 7.11 -6.64 5.05
CA VAL A 71 8.45 -7.10 5.39
C VAL A 71 9.16 -7.47 4.09
N VAL A 72 10.29 -6.83 3.82
CA VAL A 72 10.99 -6.91 2.55
C VAL A 72 12.38 -7.48 2.76
N TYR A 73 12.77 -8.37 1.84
CA TYR A 73 14.11 -8.91 1.77
C TYR A 73 15.10 -7.77 1.56
N LYS A 74 16.07 -7.65 2.47
CA LYS A 74 16.94 -6.49 2.56
C LYS A 74 17.68 -6.17 1.25
N PRO A 75 18.25 -7.13 0.50
CA PRO A 75 18.84 -6.85 -0.80
C PRO A 75 17.88 -6.25 -1.84
N LEU A 76 16.57 -6.58 -1.79
CA LEU A 76 15.57 -5.91 -2.62
C LEU A 76 15.32 -4.48 -2.11
N ALA A 77 15.15 -4.31 -0.80
CA ALA A 77 14.95 -3.00 -0.18
C ALA A 77 16.11 -2.04 -0.50
N ASP A 78 17.36 -2.47 -0.35
CA ASP A 78 18.56 -1.67 -0.61
C ASP A 78 18.62 -1.12 -2.04
N VAL A 79 17.99 -1.81 -2.99
CA VAL A 79 17.91 -1.39 -4.40
C VAL A 79 16.79 -0.39 -4.63
N VAL A 80 15.60 -0.64 -4.07
CA VAL A 80 14.40 0.14 -4.40
C VAL A 80 14.24 1.38 -3.51
N LEU A 81 14.61 1.30 -2.24
CA LEU A 81 14.37 2.37 -1.26
C LEU A 81 15.00 3.73 -1.63
N PRO A 82 16.19 3.82 -2.27
CA PRO A 82 16.75 5.09 -2.72
C PRO A 82 15.86 5.88 -3.70
N TYR A 83 14.89 5.22 -4.33
CA TYR A 83 13.96 5.82 -5.29
C TYR A 83 12.64 6.30 -4.66
N GLY A 84 12.46 6.05 -3.36
CA GLY A 84 11.31 6.49 -2.58
C GLY A 84 11.57 7.83 -1.90
N LYS A 85 10.50 8.53 -1.52
CA LYS A 85 10.56 9.74 -0.69
C LYS A 85 9.91 9.43 0.65
N GLY A 86 10.57 9.80 1.75
CA GLY A 86 10.01 9.62 3.09
C GLY A 86 9.84 8.16 3.50
N VAL A 87 10.55 7.24 2.85
CA VAL A 87 10.49 5.81 3.19
C VAL A 87 11.38 5.55 4.40
N LEU A 88 10.80 4.91 5.40
CA LEU A 88 11.41 4.49 6.65
C LEU A 88 11.56 2.96 6.60
N SER A 89 12.66 2.46 7.15
CA SER A 89 12.91 1.03 7.28
C SER A 89 13.17 0.69 8.74
N GLY A 90 12.48 -0.32 9.26
CA GLY A 90 12.69 -0.86 10.59
C GLY A 90 13.30 -2.25 10.56
N THR A 91 13.64 -2.75 11.74
CA THR A 91 14.26 -4.06 11.92
C THR A 91 13.22 -5.15 12.18
N CYS A 92 13.59 -6.40 11.89
CA CYS A 92 12.77 -7.58 12.18
C CYS A 92 13.48 -8.50 13.17
N ARG A 93 12.79 -8.96 14.21
CA ARG A 93 13.29 -9.94 15.19
C ARG A 93 12.35 -11.15 15.27
N LEU A 94 12.85 -12.32 15.66
CA LEU A 94 12.01 -13.48 15.97
C LEU A 94 11.57 -13.47 17.43
N GLY A 95 10.27 -13.53 17.71
CA GLY A 95 9.72 -13.43 19.08
C GLY A 95 10.29 -14.46 20.05
N ARG A 96 10.36 -15.73 19.66
CA ARG A 96 10.83 -16.82 20.55
C ARG A 96 12.31 -16.73 20.94
N THR A 97 13.14 -16.09 20.13
CA THR A 97 14.61 -16.13 20.30
C THR A 97 15.23 -14.74 20.44
N GLY A 98 14.48 -13.68 20.17
CA GLY A 98 15.01 -12.32 20.00
C GLY A 98 15.98 -12.14 18.83
N LYS A 99 16.20 -13.19 18.02
CA LYS A 99 17.18 -13.20 16.92
C LYS A 99 16.84 -12.10 15.92
N LEU A 100 17.79 -11.21 15.68
CA LEU A 100 17.72 -10.21 14.62
C LEU A 100 17.79 -10.90 13.25
N LEU A 101 16.78 -10.63 12.41
CA LEU A 101 16.70 -11.10 11.04
C LEU A 101 17.40 -10.08 10.12
N LYS A 102 18.72 -10.17 10.00
CA LYS A 102 19.55 -9.18 9.27
C LYS A 102 19.19 -9.00 7.80
N ASP A 103 18.60 -10.03 7.19
CA ASP A 103 18.21 -10.03 5.78
C ASP A 103 16.78 -9.55 5.54
N TRP A 104 16.10 -9.05 6.58
CA TRP A 104 14.71 -8.62 6.52
C TRP A 104 14.54 -7.27 7.18
N VAL A 105 13.78 -6.39 6.53
CA VAL A 105 13.42 -5.07 7.04
C VAL A 105 11.92 -4.87 6.88
N THR A 106 11.30 -4.13 7.79
CA THR A 106 10.00 -3.53 7.49
C THR A 106 10.23 -2.32 6.62
N ILE A 107 9.26 -1.99 5.78
CA ILE A 107 9.27 -0.70 5.10
C ILE A 107 7.94 0.02 5.29
N TYR A 108 8.04 1.33 5.33
CA TYR A 108 6.92 2.21 5.62
C TYR A 108 7.14 3.57 4.96
N SER A 109 6.10 4.25 4.49
CA SER A 109 6.22 5.63 4.00
C SER A 109 5.50 6.58 4.93
N ARG A 110 6.03 7.79 5.10
CA ARG A 110 5.27 8.86 5.74
C ARG A 110 3.97 9.12 4.98
N ARG A 111 2.90 9.48 5.72
CA ARG A 111 1.55 9.68 5.18
C ARG A 111 1.50 10.68 4.04
N GLU A 112 2.19 11.81 4.16
CA GLU A 112 2.25 12.85 3.13
C GLU A 112 2.89 12.36 1.82
N ASP A 113 3.67 11.28 1.92
CA ASP A 113 4.33 10.61 0.82
C ASP A 113 3.60 9.31 0.43
N MET A 114 2.54 8.87 1.10
CA MET A 114 1.83 7.66 0.70
C MET A 114 1.07 7.85 -0.61
N LEU A 115 1.06 6.82 -1.44
CA LEU A 115 0.27 6.80 -2.66
C LEU A 115 -1.18 6.47 -2.35
N VAL A 116 -2.10 7.16 -3.02
CA VAL A 116 -3.53 6.87 -2.93
C VAL A 116 -3.91 5.89 -4.04
N THR A 117 -4.08 4.63 -3.66
CA THR A 117 -4.35 3.49 -4.57
C THR A 117 -5.81 3.07 -4.58
N GLN A 118 -6.63 3.65 -3.71
CA GLN A 118 -8.05 3.36 -3.54
C GLN A 118 -8.94 4.15 -4.52
N ARG A 119 -8.48 4.40 -5.74
CA ARG A 119 -9.20 5.19 -6.76
C ARG A 119 -9.76 4.28 -7.86
N GLY A 120 -10.63 4.81 -8.71
CA GLY A 120 -11.13 4.13 -9.91
C GLY A 120 -12.65 3.98 -9.98
N ARG A 121 -13.12 3.46 -11.12
CA ARG A 121 -14.53 3.48 -11.60
C ARG A 121 -15.58 2.89 -10.65
N TYR A 122 -15.16 2.11 -9.66
CA TYR A 122 -16.07 1.49 -8.69
C TYR A 122 -15.68 1.74 -7.24
N ALA A 123 -14.61 2.49 -6.98
CA ALA A 123 -14.22 2.83 -5.62
C ALA A 123 -15.28 3.74 -5.00
N ARG A 124 -15.85 3.32 -3.86
CA ARG A 124 -16.77 4.13 -3.07
C ARG A 124 -16.06 4.57 -1.82
N HIS A 125 -16.26 5.82 -1.40
CA HIS A 125 -15.58 6.35 -0.24
C HIS A 125 -16.54 6.71 0.89
N ARG A 126 -16.01 6.75 2.10
CA ARG A 126 -16.61 7.45 3.24
C ARG A 126 -15.55 8.24 3.97
N GLN A 127 -15.98 9.27 4.67
CA GLN A 127 -15.16 9.89 5.69
C GLN A 127 -15.29 9.09 6.98
N CYS A 128 -14.17 8.74 7.59
CA CYS A 128 -14.13 8.14 8.92
C CYS A 128 -14.65 9.17 9.94
N PRO A 129 -15.64 8.84 10.80
CA PRO A 129 -16.17 9.78 11.78
C PRO A 129 -15.15 10.11 12.89
N GLU A 130 -14.24 9.18 13.19
CA GLU A 130 -13.26 9.33 14.26
C GLU A 130 -12.08 10.22 13.84
N CYS A 131 -11.41 9.87 12.74
CA CYS A 131 -10.18 10.55 12.31
C CYS A 131 -10.34 11.43 11.07
N GLY A 132 -11.55 11.53 10.50
CA GLY A 132 -11.81 12.33 9.30
C GLY A 132 -11.16 11.81 8.01
N ALA A 133 -10.45 10.68 8.05
CA ALA A 133 -9.76 10.13 6.90
C ALA A 133 -10.76 9.58 5.86
N MET A 134 -10.48 9.82 4.58
CA MET A 134 -11.21 9.17 3.50
C MET A 134 -10.77 7.70 3.38
N VAL A 135 -11.74 6.81 3.41
CA VAL A 135 -11.55 5.36 3.31
C VAL A 135 -12.46 4.77 2.27
N GLN A 136 -11.97 3.75 1.57
CA GLN A 136 -12.76 2.98 0.64
C GLN A 136 -13.77 2.08 1.39
N LYS A 137 -15.05 2.13 0.99
CA LYS A 137 -16.15 1.32 1.51
C LYS A 137 -16.16 -0.11 0.96
N ASN A 138 -15.60 -0.32 -0.22
CA ASN A 138 -15.67 -1.60 -0.92
C ASN A 138 -14.29 -2.21 -1.19
N GLY A 139 -13.94 -3.27 -0.46
CA GLY A 139 -12.64 -3.95 -0.57
C GLY A 139 -12.39 -4.71 -1.87
N TRP A 140 -13.35 -4.76 -2.80
CA TRP A 140 -13.21 -5.47 -4.08
C TRP A 140 -12.82 -4.56 -5.26
N ALA A 141 -12.77 -3.23 -5.08
CA ALA A 141 -12.35 -2.39 -6.21
C ALA A 141 -10.84 -2.58 -6.45
N HIS A 142 -10.49 -2.83 -7.69
CA HIS A 142 -9.09 -2.97 -8.09
C HIS A 142 -8.33 -1.67 -7.83
N PRO A 143 -7.09 -1.74 -7.33
CA PRO A 143 -6.28 -0.55 -7.07
C PRO A 143 -6.03 0.21 -8.37
N ALA A 144 -6.15 1.53 -8.32
CA ALA A 144 -5.78 2.43 -9.39
C ALA A 144 -5.22 3.72 -8.80
N VAL A 145 -4.41 4.42 -9.58
CA VAL A 145 -3.67 5.60 -9.13
C VAL A 145 -4.01 6.78 -10.02
N VAL A 146 -4.13 7.97 -9.44
CA VAL A 146 -4.30 9.21 -10.23
C VAL A 146 -2.94 9.73 -10.65
N GLU A 147 -2.82 10.16 -11.90
CA GLU A 147 -1.56 10.62 -12.51
C GLU A 147 -0.91 11.75 -11.71
N ARG A 148 -1.70 12.68 -11.16
CA ARG A 148 -1.19 13.79 -10.34
C ARG A 148 -0.49 13.36 -9.05
N ASP A 149 -0.86 12.19 -8.49
CA ASP A 149 -0.24 11.65 -7.27
C ASP A 149 1.15 11.06 -7.58
N LEU A 150 1.44 10.83 -8.86
CA LEU A 150 2.72 10.37 -9.37
C LEU A 150 3.67 11.56 -9.55
N GLY A 151 4.23 12.06 -8.44
CA GLY A 151 5.32 13.04 -8.42
C GLY A 151 6.64 12.51 -9.03
N LYS A 152 7.77 13.21 -8.95
CA LYS A 152 9.01 12.81 -9.68
C LYS A 152 9.67 11.48 -9.24
N ARG A 153 9.23 10.88 -8.12
CA ARG A 153 9.76 9.63 -7.54
C ARG A 153 9.38 8.38 -8.35
N TRP A 154 10.13 7.30 -8.15
CA TRP A 154 9.94 6.05 -8.89
C TRP A 154 9.54 4.87 -7.99
N LEU A 155 9.66 5.01 -6.67
CA LEU A 155 9.07 4.09 -5.70
C LEU A 155 8.01 4.81 -4.87
N TYR A 156 6.95 4.08 -4.56
CA TYR A 156 5.82 4.53 -3.77
C TYR A 156 5.40 3.41 -2.82
N LEU A 157 4.90 3.77 -1.64
CA LEU A 157 4.15 2.86 -0.79
C LEU A 157 2.76 3.44 -0.60
N ASP A 158 1.73 2.60 -0.56
CA ASP A 158 0.38 3.04 -0.21
C ASP A 158 0.09 2.92 1.29
N ARG A 159 -1.17 3.18 1.66
CA ARG A 159 -1.62 3.08 3.06
C ARG A 159 -1.65 1.66 3.63
N GLY A 160 -1.68 0.65 2.77
CA GLY A 160 -1.50 -0.76 3.12
C GLY A 160 -0.03 -1.18 3.15
N SER A 161 0.90 -0.24 2.94
CA SER A 161 2.34 -0.46 2.80
C SER A 161 2.74 -1.28 1.58
N LEU A 162 1.84 -1.44 0.60
CA LEU A 162 2.15 -2.15 -0.65
C LEU A 162 3.15 -1.33 -1.48
N LEU A 163 4.13 -2.01 -2.09
CA LEU A 163 5.17 -1.37 -2.90
C LEU A 163 4.74 -1.17 -4.35
N PHE A 164 4.73 0.07 -4.81
CA PHE A 164 4.50 0.41 -6.21
C PHE A 164 5.74 1.02 -6.84
N ALA A 165 6.08 0.59 -8.04
CA ALA A 165 7.21 1.08 -8.80
C ALA A 165 6.78 1.66 -10.15
N ASP A 166 7.43 2.75 -10.54
CA ASP A 166 7.44 3.17 -11.94
C ASP A 166 8.24 2.16 -12.76
N VAL A 167 7.77 1.84 -13.96
CA VAL A 167 8.45 0.88 -14.84
C VAL A 167 9.91 1.28 -15.12
N ARG A 168 10.24 2.58 -15.10
CA ARG A 168 11.63 3.06 -15.22
C ARG A 168 12.55 2.53 -14.12
N LEU A 169 12.05 2.37 -12.89
CA LEU A 169 12.81 1.75 -11.79
C LEU A 169 13.05 0.28 -12.08
N VAL A 170 12.01 -0.43 -12.53
CA VAL A 170 12.09 -1.86 -12.88
C VAL A 170 13.16 -2.10 -13.94
N GLU A 171 13.16 -1.28 -15.00
CA GLU A 171 14.09 -1.36 -16.12
C GLU A 171 15.51 -0.95 -15.69
N LYS A 172 15.68 0.21 -15.04
CA LYS A 172 17.00 0.75 -14.65
C LYS A 172 17.74 -0.20 -13.72
N GLU A 173 17.07 -0.74 -12.71
CA GLU A 173 17.68 -1.63 -11.72
C GLU A 173 17.62 -3.11 -12.12
N ARG A 174 17.10 -3.42 -13.32
CA ARG A 174 16.95 -4.79 -13.84
C ARG A 174 16.28 -5.71 -12.81
N LEU A 175 15.20 -5.24 -12.18
CA LEU A 175 14.60 -5.93 -11.02
C LEU A 175 14.14 -7.35 -11.36
N ALA A 176 13.59 -7.56 -12.55
CA ALA A 176 13.13 -8.88 -13.00
C ALA A 176 14.27 -9.90 -13.09
N GLU A 177 15.48 -9.45 -13.44
CA GLU A 177 16.65 -10.31 -13.59
C GLU A 177 17.35 -10.54 -12.25
N ARG A 178 17.48 -9.49 -11.43
CA ARG A 178 18.08 -9.57 -10.09
C ARG A 178 17.23 -10.36 -9.10
N PHE A 179 15.90 -10.29 -9.26
CA PHE A 179 14.93 -10.89 -8.35
C PHE A 179 13.87 -11.67 -9.14
N PRO A 180 14.21 -12.86 -9.67
CA PRO A 180 13.33 -13.63 -10.57
C PRO A 180 12.02 -14.12 -9.93
N LYS A 181 11.93 -14.10 -8.58
CA LYS A 181 10.71 -14.42 -7.84
C LYS A 181 9.79 -13.21 -7.65
N LEU A 182 10.23 -12.01 -8.01
CA LEU A 182 9.43 -10.79 -7.91
C LEU A 182 8.43 -10.74 -9.07
N LYS A 183 7.17 -10.47 -8.74
CA LYS A 183 6.08 -10.30 -9.68
C LYS A 183 5.73 -8.82 -9.83
N PHE A 184 5.27 -8.48 -11.01
CA PHE A 184 4.92 -7.11 -11.39
C PHE A 184 3.48 -7.11 -11.88
N TYR A 185 2.58 -6.49 -11.12
CA TYR A 185 1.17 -6.37 -11.51
C TYR A 185 0.90 -4.96 -12.01
N PRO A 186 0.51 -4.77 -13.28
CA PRO A 186 0.21 -3.45 -13.81
C PRO A 186 -0.93 -2.77 -13.04
N ILE A 187 -0.74 -1.51 -12.67
CA ILE A 187 -1.72 -0.69 -11.97
C ILE A 187 -2.20 0.42 -12.91
N PRO A 188 -3.52 0.54 -13.16
CA PRO A 188 -4.05 1.61 -13.98
C PRO A 188 -3.69 3.00 -13.42
N VAL A 189 -3.17 3.86 -14.30
CA VAL A 189 -2.94 5.28 -14.02
C VAL A 189 -4.01 6.11 -14.72
N LEU A 190 -4.72 6.93 -13.96
CA LEU A 190 -5.91 7.66 -14.38
C LEU A 190 -5.60 9.15 -14.47
N ALA A 191 -6.00 9.83 -15.55
CA ALA A 191 -5.63 11.23 -15.79
C ALA A 191 -6.19 12.20 -14.74
N GLU A 192 -7.46 12.04 -14.33
CA GLU A 192 -8.15 12.73 -13.21
C GLU A 192 -9.60 12.22 -13.13
N SER A 193 -10.31 12.51 -12.03
CA SER A 193 -11.39 11.69 -11.42
C SER A 193 -12.22 10.82 -12.38
N LEU A 194 -11.86 9.52 -12.46
CA LEU A 194 -12.69 8.49 -13.08
C LEU A 194 -13.56 7.73 -12.06
N SER A 195 -13.51 8.11 -10.77
CA SER A 195 -14.26 7.46 -9.70
C SER A 195 -15.74 7.83 -9.69
N GLY A 196 -16.17 8.78 -10.52
CA GLY A 196 -17.48 9.41 -10.41
C GLY A 196 -17.57 10.33 -9.19
N GLU A 197 -16.94 9.98 -8.06
CA GLU A 197 -16.80 10.78 -6.84
C GLU A 197 -15.66 11.80 -6.91
N VAL A 198 -15.93 13.00 -6.37
CA VAL A 198 -14.96 14.07 -6.13
C VAL A 198 -14.49 13.98 -4.67
N LEU A 199 -13.19 13.86 -4.46
CA LEU A 199 -12.54 13.52 -3.19
C LEU A 199 -11.48 14.59 -2.84
N PRO A 200 -11.03 14.68 -1.58
CA PRO A 200 -9.96 15.59 -1.20
C PRO A 200 -8.76 15.51 -2.15
N GLY A 201 -8.38 16.66 -2.70
CA GLY A 201 -7.30 16.80 -3.68
C GLY A 201 -7.73 16.75 -5.15
N ASP A 202 -9.00 16.46 -5.46
CA ASP A 202 -9.54 16.65 -6.81
C ASP A 202 -9.71 18.15 -7.14
N PRO A 203 -9.51 18.59 -8.40
CA PRO A 203 -9.72 19.97 -8.80
C PRO A 203 -11.11 20.53 -8.45
N GLU A 204 -12.13 19.67 -8.44
CA GLU A 204 -13.53 20.02 -8.14
C GLU A 204 -13.88 19.90 -6.65
N TRP A 205 -12.93 19.56 -5.78
CA TRP A 205 -13.19 19.32 -4.36
C TRP A 205 -13.58 20.61 -3.63
N THR A 206 -14.82 20.66 -3.14
CA THR A 206 -15.38 21.84 -2.46
C THR A 206 -15.16 21.85 -0.94
N GLY A 207 -14.29 20.98 -0.41
CA GLY A 207 -14.10 20.85 1.04
C GLY A 207 -15.13 19.98 1.77
N THR A 208 -16.16 19.50 1.08
CA THR A 208 -17.24 18.69 1.69
C THR A 208 -17.43 17.39 0.92
N PHE A 209 -17.43 16.27 1.64
CA PHE A 209 -17.69 14.98 1.02
C PHE A 209 -19.17 14.88 0.63
N LYS A 210 -19.42 14.72 -0.67
CA LYS A 210 -20.75 14.41 -1.19
C LYS A 210 -20.76 12.95 -1.61
N GLU A 211 -21.42 12.11 -0.82
CA GLU A 211 -21.61 10.71 -1.19
C GLU A 211 -22.43 10.65 -2.49
N LEU A 212 -21.87 10.04 -3.54
CA LEU A 212 -22.62 9.82 -4.76
C LEU A 212 -23.36 8.49 -4.66
N ARG A 213 -24.65 8.54 -4.99
CA ARG A 213 -25.44 7.34 -5.27
C ARG A 213 -25.03 6.79 -6.64
N LEU A 214 -23.89 6.12 -6.71
CA LEU A 214 -23.54 5.33 -7.89
C LEU A 214 -24.46 4.10 -7.99
N PRO A 215 -24.82 3.66 -9.21
CA PRO A 215 -25.65 2.47 -9.40
C PRO A 215 -25.03 1.26 -8.69
N THR A 216 -25.90 0.42 -8.14
CA THR A 216 -25.53 -0.83 -7.47
C THR A 216 -24.64 -1.66 -8.42
N PRO A 217 -23.56 -2.29 -7.94
CA PRO A 217 -22.74 -3.15 -8.78
C PRO A 217 -23.63 -4.20 -9.47
N PRO A 218 -23.33 -4.61 -10.72
CA PRO A 218 -24.02 -5.75 -11.31
C PRO A 218 -23.88 -6.94 -10.35
N LYS A 219 -24.98 -7.68 -10.13
CA LYS A 219 -24.95 -8.94 -9.40
C LYS A 219 -24.04 -9.91 -10.17
N SER A 220 -22.75 -9.93 -9.86
CA SER A 220 -21.89 -11.02 -10.30
C SER A 220 -22.41 -12.28 -9.61
N LYS A 221 -22.81 -13.29 -10.40
CA LYS A 221 -22.99 -14.64 -9.87
C LYS A 221 -21.71 -15.00 -9.10
N PRO A 222 -21.80 -15.68 -7.94
CA PRO A 222 -20.62 -16.13 -7.25
C PRO A 222 -19.90 -17.12 -8.16
N GLU A 223 -18.87 -16.68 -8.86
CA GLU A 223 -17.82 -17.60 -9.28
C GLU A 223 -17.21 -18.12 -7.98
N LYS A 224 -17.30 -19.44 -7.82
CA LYS A 224 -16.81 -20.14 -6.64
C LYS A 224 -15.36 -19.71 -6.36
N GLY A 225 -15.17 -19.10 -5.19
CA GLY A 225 -13.88 -19.05 -4.52
C GLY A 225 -13.12 -17.75 -4.66
N ILE A 226 -13.50 -16.74 -3.87
CA ILE A 226 -12.52 -15.89 -3.17
C ILE A 226 -13.13 -15.63 -1.78
N GLY A 227 -12.65 -16.38 -0.78
CA GLY A 227 -12.98 -16.13 0.61
C GLY A 227 -12.49 -14.74 1.00
N LEU A 228 -13.36 -13.98 1.65
CA LEU A 228 -13.01 -12.78 2.39
C LEU A 228 -11.90 -13.11 3.40
N TRP A 229 -10.91 -12.22 3.49
CA TRP A 229 -10.07 -12.12 4.67
C TRP A 229 -10.12 -10.66 5.14
N LEU A 230 -10.84 -10.46 6.25
CA LEU A 230 -10.35 -9.63 7.34
C LEU A 230 -9.22 -10.41 8.03
#